data_AF-A0A957F153-F1
#
_entry.id   AF-A0A957F153-F1
#
_cell.length_a   1.000
_cell.length_b   1.000
_cell.length_c   1.000
_cell.angle_alpha   90.00
_cell.angle_beta   90.00
_cell.angle_gamma   90.00
#
_symmetry.space_group_name_H-M   'P 1'
#
loop_
_entity.id
_entity.type
_entity.pdbx_description
1 polymer ?
#
loop_
_entity_poly.entity_id
_entity_poly.type
_entity_poly.pdbx_seq_one_letter_code
_entity_poly.pdbx_strand_id
1 'polypeptide(L)'
;MELRILSAAEVVQALPMAAAIEGMKTAFAQLSAGQTTVPVRVHVGVPQHDGVSLFMPALLHQSGDLAVKVVSVFPHNPTKGLPVINGIVLVLDET
;
A
#
# COMPACT_ATOMS: atom_id res chain seq x y z
N MET A 1 -0.95 23.25 -5.10
CA MET A 1 -0.64 21.83 -4.84
C MET A 1 -1.47 21.02 -5.81
N GLU A 2 -0.81 20.35 -6.75
CA GLU A 2 -1.48 19.39 -7.64
C GLU A 2 -1.28 17.98 -7.07
N LEU A 3 -2.35 17.20 -7.01
CA LEU A 3 -2.31 15.81 -6.56
C LEU A 3 -2.52 14.90 -7.78
N ARG A 4 -1.53 14.06 -8.09
CA ARG A 4 -1.68 13.05 -9.15
C ARG A 4 -2.48 11.86 -8.62
N ILE A 5 -3.57 11.52 -9.31
CA ILE A 5 -4.40 10.35 -9.01
C ILE A 5 -4.21 9.34 -10.13
N LEU A 6 -3.92 8.09 -9.76
CA LEU A 6 -3.84 6.96 -10.68
C LEU A 6 -4.95 5.96 -10.35
N SER A 7 -5.73 5.61 -11.35
CA SER A 7 -6.71 4.52 -11.30
C SER A 7 -6.02 3.16 -11.26
N ALA A 8 -6.77 2.12 -10.90
CA ALA A 8 -6.25 0.74 -10.91
C ALA A 8 -5.74 0.31 -12.30
N ALA A 9 -6.40 0.74 -13.38
CA ALA A 9 -5.97 0.42 -14.74
C ALA A 9 -4.64 1.11 -15.09
N GLU A 10 -4.47 2.37 -14.70
CA GLU A 10 -3.22 3.11 -14.90
C GLU A 10 -2.07 2.52 -14.07
N VAL A 11 -2.34 2.05 -12.85
CA VAL A 11 -1.33 1.35 -12.03
C VAL A 11 -0.88 0.05 -12.71
N VAL A 12 -1.81 -0.75 -13.23
CA VAL A 12 -1.49 -2.00 -13.95
C VAL A 12 -0.66 -1.71 -15.20
N GLN A 13 -0.99 -0.63 -15.93
CA GLN A 13 -0.23 -0.22 -17.11
C GLN A 13 1.17 0.31 -16.75
N ALA A 14 1.28 1.08 -15.66
CA ALA A 14 2.52 1.73 -15.26
C ALA A 14 3.51 0.78 -14.56
N LEU A 15 3.03 -0.34 -13.99
CA LEU A 15 3.85 -1.28 -13.23
C LEU A 15 3.74 -2.73 -13.77
N PRO A 16 4.42 -3.05 -14.88
CA PRO A 16 4.53 -4.43 -15.35
C PRO A 16 5.17 -5.34 -14.29
N MET A 17 4.79 -6.62 -14.29
CA MET A 17 5.21 -7.56 -13.24
C MET A 17 6.75 -7.68 -13.08
N ALA A 18 7.50 -7.62 -14.18
CA ALA A 18 8.97 -7.64 -14.12
C ALA A 18 9.53 -6.43 -13.35
N ALA A 19 8.97 -5.24 -13.55
CA ALA A 19 9.35 -4.04 -12.80
C ALA A 19 8.94 -4.14 -11.33
N ALA A 20 7.77 -4.70 -11.04
CA ALA A 20 7.33 -4.95 -9.67
C ALA A 20 8.30 -5.88 -8.91
N ILE A 21 8.79 -6.95 -9.56
CA ILE A 21 9.75 -7.88 -8.98
C ILE A 21 11.08 -7.18 -8.64
N GLU A 22 11.65 -6.41 -9.58
CA GLU A 22 12.89 -5.68 -9.32
C GLU A 22 12.72 -4.59 -8.24
N GLY A 23 11.58 -3.90 -8.22
CA GLY A 23 11.25 -2.93 -7.16
C GLY A 23 11.21 -3.60 -5.78
N MET A 24 10.53 -4.74 -5.66
CA MET A 24 10.46 -5.50 -4.40
C MET A 24 11.82 -6.05 -3.97
N LYS A 25 12.65 -6.51 -4.90
CA LYS A 25 14.03 -6.95 -4.62
C LYS A 25 14.85 -5.83 -3.96
N THR A 26 14.78 -4.62 -4.50
CA THR A 26 15.46 -3.44 -3.93
C THR A 26 14.89 -3.09 -2.56
N ALA A 27 13.56 -3.06 -2.41
CA ALA A 27 12.91 -2.72 -1.14
C ALA A 27 13.28 -3.72 -0.03
N PHE A 28 13.27 -5.02 -0.32
CA PHE A 28 13.65 -6.05 0.65
C PHE A 28 15.16 -6.04 0.96
N ALA A 29 16.01 -5.74 -0.02
CA ALA A 29 17.44 -5.56 0.23
C ALA A 29 17.68 -4.43 1.25
N GLN A 30 17.06 -3.26 1.05
CA GLN A 30 17.13 -2.14 2.00
C GLN A 30 16.59 -2.53 3.38
N LEU A 31 15.43 -3.20 3.43
CA LEU A 31 14.82 -3.66 4.69
C LEU A 31 15.77 -4.58 5.46
N SER A 32 16.38 -5.55 4.78
CA SER A 32 17.32 -6.50 5.39
C SER A 32 18.62 -5.83 5.87
N ALA A 33 19.01 -4.73 5.25
CA ALA A 33 20.16 -3.92 5.64
C ALA A 33 19.84 -2.89 6.73
N GLY A 34 18.60 -2.83 7.22
CA GLY A 34 18.15 -1.85 8.22
C GLY A 34 18.03 -0.42 7.69
N GLN A 35 17.94 -0.25 6.37
CA GLN A 35 17.89 1.06 5.68
C GLN A 35 16.45 1.48 5.36
N THR A 36 15.53 1.22 6.29
CA THR A 36 14.10 1.52 6.11
C THR A 36 13.45 1.88 7.43
N THR A 37 12.41 2.73 7.38
CA THR A 37 11.47 2.90 8.50
C THR A 37 10.16 2.22 8.14
N VAL A 38 9.91 1.04 8.72
CA VAL A 38 8.68 0.26 8.48
C VAL A 38 8.09 -0.14 9.84
N PRO A 39 7.21 0.67 10.44
CA PRO A 39 6.57 0.30 11.70
C PRO A 39 5.57 -0.85 11.50
N VAL A 40 5.15 -1.45 12.61
CA VAL A 40 4.06 -2.43 12.58
C VAL A 40 2.79 -1.76 12.05
N ARG A 41 2.11 -2.42 11.12
CA ARG A 41 0.83 -1.95 10.57
C ARG A 41 -0.20 -1.69 11.67
N VAL A 42 -0.96 -0.62 11.53
CA VAL A 42 -2.06 -0.29 12.45
C VAL A 42 -3.33 -1.00 12.00
N HIS A 43 -4.04 -1.60 12.95
CA HIS A 43 -5.33 -2.26 12.74
C HIS A 43 -6.45 -1.39 13.30
N VAL A 44 -7.43 -1.07 12.47
CA VAL A 44 -8.68 -0.41 12.86
C VAL A 44 -9.82 -1.37 12.58
N GLY A 45 -10.29 -2.06 13.61
CA GLY A 45 -11.40 -3.00 13.50
C GLY A 45 -12.73 -2.26 13.25
N VAL A 46 -13.60 -2.89 12.48
CA VAL A 46 -14.98 -2.44 12.22
C VAL A 46 -15.94 -3.59 12.60
N PRO A 47 -16.16 -3.83 13.90
CA PRO A 47 -16.83 -5.04 14.37
C PRO A 47 -18.26 -5.20 13.84
N GLN A 48 -18.98 -4.09 13.62
CA GLN A 48 -20.36 -4.12 13.10
C GLN A 48 -20.46 -4.71 11.69
N HIS A 49 -19.33 -4.85 10.99
CA HIS A 49 -19.27 -5.33 9.61
C HIS A 49 -18.28 -6.50 9.43
N ASP A 50 -17.82 -7.10 10.54
CA ASP A 50 -16.76 -8.12 10.55
C ASP A 50 -15.52 -7.70 9.73
N GLY A 51 -15.22 -6.40 9.73
CA GLY A 51 -14.22 -5.81 8.86
C GLY A 51 -13.01 -5.27 9.60
N VAL A 52 -11.95 -4.96 8.85
CA VAL A 52 -10.76 -4.28 9.36
C VAL A 52 -10.15 -3.37 8.29
N SER A 53 -9.69 -2.19 8.71
CA SER A 53 -8.83 -1.33 7.91
C SER A 53 -7.41 -1.34 8.47
N LEU A 54 -6.44 -1.48 7.58
CA LEU A 54 -5.01 -1.56 7.88
C LEU A 54 -4.30 -0.35 7.29
N PHE A 55 -3.42 0.25 8.09
CA PHE A 55 -2.54 1.34 7.66
C PHE A 55 -1.11 0.86 7.73
N MET A 56 -0.42 0.90 6.59
CA MET A 56 0.89 0.30 6.40
C MET A 56 1.86 1.33 5.82
N PRO A 57 2.43 2.22 6.66
CA PRO A 57 3.42 3.20 6.21
C PRO A 57 4.81 2.57 6.06
N ALA A 58 5.60 3.08 5.12
CA ALA A 58 6.99 2.70 4.91
C ALA A 58 7.78 3.88 4.31
N LEU A 59 9.03 4.02 4.74
CA LEU A 59 10.04 4.87 4.13
C LEU A 59 11.26 4.01 3.77
N LEU A 60 11.70 4.06 2.52
CA LEU A 60 12.99 3.50 2.08
C LEU A 60 14.04 4.61 2.12
N HIS A 61 15.09 4.46 2.94
CA HIS A 61 16.03 5.57 3.21
C HIS A 61 16.91 5.90 2.01
N GLN A 62 17.25 4.93 1.15
CA GLN A 62 18.15 5.17 0.02
C GLN A 62 17.47 5.86 -1.15
N SER A 63 16.18 5.55 -1.39
CA SER A 63 15.42 6.09 -2.50
C SER A 63 14.51 7.26 -2.14
N GLY A 64 14.28 7.51 -0.84
CA GLY A 64 13.32 8.55 -0.40
C GLY A 64 11.87 8.16 -0.64
N ASP A 65 11.59 6.88 -0.91
CA ASP A 65 10.24 6.42 -1.21
C ASP A 65 9.40 6.38 0.08
N LEU A 66 8.61 7.43 0.30
CA LEU A 66 7.66 7.53 1.40
C LEU A 66 6.24 7.22 0.92
N ALA A 67 5.63 6.17 1.48
CA ALA A 67 4.26 5.83 1.15
C ALA A 67 3.49 5.21 2.32
N VAL A 68 2.16 5.29 2.24
CA VAL A 68 1.26 4.53 3.10
C VAL A 68 0.24 3.77 2.28
N LYS A 69 0.13 2.47 2.51
CA LYS A 69 -0.97 1.66 1.99
C LYS A 69 -2.11 1.64 3.01
N VAL A 70 -3.28 2.07 2.58
CA VAL A 70 -4.55 1.93 3.31
C VAL A 70 -5.32 0.81 2.65
N VAL A 71 -5.59 -0.27 3.38
CA VAL A 71 -6.33 -1.42 2.85
C VAL A 71 -7.41 -1.84 3.80
N SER A 72 -8.60 -2.08 3.28
CA SER A 72 -9.76 -2.57 3.99
C SER A 72 -10.09 -3.99 3.57
N VAL A 73 -10.40 -4.83 4.55
CA VAL A 73 -10.83 -6.22 4.36
C VAL A 73 -12.22 -6.37 4.97
N PHE A 74 -13.21 -6.64 4.13
CA PHE A 74 -14.61 -6.81 4.51
C PHE A 74 -15.11 -8.13 3.90
N PRO A 75 -15.11 -9.25 4.66
CA PRO A 75 -15.44 -10.59 4.16
C PRO A 75 -16.80 -10.69 3.49
N HIS A 76 -17.79 -9.89 3.94
CA HIS A 76 -19.16 -9.94 3.46
C HIS A 76 -19.44 -9.04 2.25
N ASN A 77 -18.46 -8.27 1.77
CA ASN A 77 -18.63 -7.40 0.59
C ASN A 77 -19.14 -8.09 -0.68
N PRO A 78 -18.78 -9.36 -0.98
CA PRO A 78 -19.31 -10.06 -2.15
C PRO A 78 -20.85 -10.15 -2.18
N THR A 79 -21.51 -10.19 -1.02
CA THR A 79 -22.99 -10.16 -0.92
C THR A 79 -23.61 -8.86 -1.46
N LYS A 80 -22.80 -7.80 -1.55
CA LYS A 80 -23.16 -6.46 -2.06
C LYS A 80 -22.59 -6.20 -3.46
N GLY A 81 -21.98 -7.21 -4.10
CA GLY A 81 -21.28 -7.05 -5.39
C GLY A 81 -19.97 -6.27 -5.29
N LEU A 82 -19.37 -6.15 -4.11
CA LEU A 82 -18.11 -5.43 -3.87
C LEU A 82 -16.93 -6.40 -3.62
N PRO A 83 -15.68 -6.00 -3.92
CA PRO A 83 -14.50 -6.79 -3.57
C PRO A 83 -14.33 -6.94 -2.06
N VAL A 84 -13.82 -8.10 -1.62
CA VAL A 84 -13.45 -8.34 -0.20
C VAL A 84 -12.37 -7.36 0.25
N ILE A 85 -11.42 -7.07 -0.62
CA ILE A 85 -10.28 -6.19 -0.34
C ILE A 85 -10.39 -4.96 -1.22
N ASN A 86 -10.36 -3.78 -0.61
CA ASN A 86 -10.21 -2.52 -1.30
C ASN A 86 -9.03 -1.77 -0.67
N GLY A 87 -8.28 -1.02 -1.46
CA GLY A 87 -7.17 -0.26 -0.91
C GLY A 87 -6.65 0.80 -1.85
N ILE A 88 -5.92 1.73 -1.26
CA ILE A 88 -5.22 2.81 -1.94
C ILE A 88 -3.81 2.91 -1.39
N VAL A 89 -2.90 3.41 -2.21
CA VAL A 89 -1.55 3.77 -1.80
C VAL A 89 -1.42 5.27 -1.97
N LEU A 90 -1.03 5.95 -0.90
CA LEU A 90 -0.67 7.36 -0.94
C LEU A 90 0.86 7.42 -0.95
N VAL A 91 1.41 8.01 -2.01
CA VAL A 91 2.82 8.38 -2.08
C VAL A 91 2.92 9.83 -1.60
N LEU A 92 3.87 10.09 -0.72
CA LEU A 92 4.06 11.39 -0.07
C LEU A 92 5.41 11.94 -0.50
N ASP A 93 5.47 13.26 -0.73
CA ASP A 93 6.75 13.94 -0.82
C ASP A 93 7.39 13.96 0.58
N GLU A 94 8.67 13.67 0.67
CA GLU A 94 9.43 13.79 1.91
C GLU A 94 9.97 15.21 2.16
N THR A 95 9.76 16.14 1.21
CA THR A 95 10.22 17.54 1.26
C THR A 95 9.19 18.60 0.83
#